data_AF-T1AT18-F1
#
_entry.id   AF-T1AT18-F1
#
_cell.length_a   1.000
_cell.length_b   1.000
_cell.length_c   1.000
_cell.angle_alpha   90.00
_cell.angle_beta   90.00
_cell.angle_gamma   90.00
#
_symmetry.space_group_name_H-M   'P 1'
#
loop_
_entity.id
_entity.type
_entity.pdbx_description
1 polymer ?
#
loop_
_entity_poly.entity_id
_entity_poly.type
_entity_poly.pdbx_seq_one_letter_code
_entity_poly.pdbx_strand_id
1 'polypeptide(L)'
;MEEKTVSTDYLIIGAGIMGLALAQELRKSEPLATVCVIEKEQTPAFHASGRNSGVLHAGFYYTGDSLKAKFTRDGNRLWQDYCLKNNLPMNPCGKVVVAQNEGEATGILELKKQGTETVSKSPSSNEKELSDIEPNART
;
A
#
# COMPACT_ATOMS: atom_id res chain seq x y z
N MET A 1 10.02 17.98 39.69
CA MET A 1 10.41 17.19 38.50
C MET A 1 10.97 18.19 37.52
N GLU A 2 12.20 17.99 37.06
CA GLU A 2 12.85 18.92 36.13
C GLU A 2 12.21 18.75 34.74
N GLU A 3 11.69 19.83 34.18
CA GLU A 3 10.98 19.82 32.90
C GLU A 3 12.01 19.60 31.78
N LYS A 4 11.95 18.43 31.12
CA LYS A 4 12.92 18.06 30.10
C LYS A 4 12.43 18.57 28.74
N THR A 5 12.99 19.70 28.30
CA THR A 5 12.68 20.26 26.97
C THR A 5 13.53 19.56 25.91
N VAL A 6 12.90 19.12 24.83
CA VAL A 6 13.56 18.60 23.63
C VAL A 6 13.37 19.62 22.50
N SER A 7 14.47 20.08 21.91
CA SER A 7 14.45 20.92 20.70
C SER A 7 14.74 20.06 19.49
N THR A 8 13.99 20.24 18.40
CA THR A 8 14.12 19.48 17.16
C THR A 8 13.69 20.35 15.98
N ASP A 9 14.24 20.10 14.80
CA ASP A 9 13.82 20.78 13.56
C ASP A 9 12.45 20.26 13.09
N TYR A 10 12.23 18.95 13.19
CA TYR A 10 10.97 18.31 12.83
C TYR A 10 10.41 17.48 13.98
N LEU A 11 9.17 17.77 14.37
CA LEU A 11 8.38 16.96 15.30
C LEU A 11 7.28 16.22 14.54
N ILE A 12 7.28 14.89 14.61
CA ILE A 12 6.28 14.02 14.02
C ILE A 12 5.46 13.39 15.14
N ILE A 13 4.14 13.53 15.05
CA ILE A 13 3.20 12.97 16.02
C ILE A 13 2.55 11.72 15.42
N GLY A 14 2.91 10.55 15.96
CA GLY A 14 2.43 9.23 15.57
C GLY A 14 3.51 8.38 14.89
N ALA A 15 3.82 7.21 15.47
CA ALA A 15 4.74 6.21 14.93
C ALA A 15 3.99 5.13 14.13
N GLY A 16 2.99 5.53 13.34
CA GLY A 16 2.40 4.70 12.29
C GLY A 16 3.25 4.70 11.01
N ILE A 17 2.78 3.98 9.99
CA ILE A 17 3.49 3.86 8.71
C ILE A 17 3.79 5.22 8.06
N MET A 18 2.85 6.17 8.15
CA MET A 18 3.01 7.51 7.59
C MET A 18 4.09 8.30 8.33
N GLY A 19 4.05 8.30 9.66
CA GLY A 19 5.01 9.06 10.48
C GLY A 19 6.43 8.51 10.37
N LEU A 20 6.58 7.18 10.38
CA LEU A 20 7.89 6.54 10.22
C LEU A 20 8.44 6.67 8.79
N ALA A 21 7.58 6.59 7.76
CA ALA A 21 8.01 6.83 6.38
C ALA A 21 8.46 8.28 6.19
N LEU A 22 7.73 9.25 6.76
CA LEU A 22 8.13 10.66 6.71
C LEU A 22 9.46 10.89 7.45
N ALA A 23 9.61 10.34 8.66
CA ALA A 23 10.85 10.43 9.41
C ALA A 23 12.04 9.84 8.64
N GLN A 24 11.82 8.70 7.96
CA GLN A 24 12.84 8.08 7.14
C GLN A 24 13.23 8.96 5.94
N GLU A 25 12.26 9.54 5.24
CA GLU A 25 12.56 10.41 4.10
C GLU A 25 13.23 11.71 4.52
N LEU A 26 12.80 12.35 5.61
CA LEU A 26 13.48 13.54 6.16
C LEU A 26 14.94 13.24 6.51
N ARG A 27 15.23 12.09 7.12
CA ARG A 27 16.62 11.68 7.40
C ARG A 27 17.46 11.46 6.14
N LYS A 28 16.85 11.12 5.01
CA LYS A 28 17.54 10.96 3.73
C LYS A 28 17.74 12.29 3.02
N SER A 29 16.71 13.14 2.98
CA SER A 29 16.74 14.43 2.27
C SER A 29 17.46 15.52 3.04
N GLU A 30 17.42 15.49 4.37
CA GLU A 30 17.99 16.49 5.27
C GLU A 30 18.80 15.82 6.39
N PRO A 31 20.00 15.25 6.09
CA PRO A 31 20.75 14.44 7.06
C PRO A 31 21.22 15.18 8.32
N LEU A 32 21.26 16.51 8.28
CA LEU A 32 21.65 17.36 9.42
C LEU A 32 20.47 17.77 10.29
N ALA A 33 19.23 17.60 9.82
CA ALA A 33 18.04 17.96 10.57
C ALA A 33 17.78 16.94 11.68
N THR A 34 17.42 17.45 12.85
CA THR A 34 16.96 16.67 13.99
C THR A 34 15.48 16.33 13.83
N VAL A 35 15.16 15.03 13.86
CA VAL A 35 13.79 14.52 13.72
C VAL A 35 13.39 13.80 15.00
N CYS A 36 12.36 14.30 15.67
CA CYS A 36 11.74 13.68 16.82
C CYS A 36 10.40 13.05 16.41
N VAL A 37 10.20 11.78 16.73
CA VAL A 37 8.90 11.11 16.57
C VAL A 37 8.36 10.80 17.96
N ILE A 38 7.14 11.25 18.24
CA ILE A 38 6.42 10.92 19.47
C ILE A 38 5.25 10.00 19.16
N GLU A 39 5.02 9.01 20.01
CA GLU A 39 3.90 8.07 19.91
C GLU A 39 3.27 7.95 21.29
N LYS A 40 1.93 7.94 21.33
CA LYS A 40 1.18 7.79 22.58
C LYS A 40 1.18 6.33 23.07
N GLU A 41 1.28 5.38 22.14
CA GLU A 41 1.30 3.95 22.42
C GLU A 41 2.70 3.45 22.78
N GLN A 42 2.80 2.32 23.49
CA GLN A 42 4.08 1.74 23.89
C GLN A 42 4.91 1.21 22.73
N THR A 43 4.25 0.84 21.63
CA THR A 43 4.89 0.26 20.44
C THR A 43 4.42 0.98 19.17
N PRO A 44 5.30 1.17 18.17
CA PRO A 44 4.89 1.70 16.87
C PRO A 44 3.80 0.84 16.21
N ALA A 45 3.08 1.45 15.27
CA ALA A 45 2.06 0.78 14.44
C ALA A 45 0.93 0.07 15.21
N PHE A 46 0.67 0.39 16.48
CA PHE A 46 -0.34 -0.29 17.32
C PHE A 46 -1.78 -0.23 16.75
N HIS A 47 -2.10 0.81 15.98
CA HIS A 47 -3.43 1.07 15.39
C HIS A 47 -3.52 0.59 13.92
N ALA A 48 -4.03 1.44 13.02
CA ALA A 48 -4.33 1.07 11.63
C ALA A 48 -3.13 0.46 10.87
N SER A 49 -1.92 0.94 11.11
CA SER A 49 -0.71 0.43 10.43
C SER A 49 -0.36 -1.00 10.80
N GLY A 50 -0.71 -1.48 12.00
CA GLY A 50 -0.56 -2.88 12.42
C GLY A 50 -1.83 -3.72 12.25
N ARG A 51 -2.96 -3.09 11.90
CA ARG A 51 -4.28 -3.73 11.79
C ARG A 51 -4.89 -3.50 10.41
N ASN A 52 -4.18 -3.92 9.37
CA ASN A 52 -4.64 -3.92 7.99
C ASN A 52 -4.25 -5.23 7.31
N SER A 53 -4.70 -5.43 6.06
CA SER A 53 -4.47 -6.67 5.32
C SER A 53 -3.03 -6.88 4.84
N GLY A 54 -2.15 -5.86 4.94
CA GLY A 54 -0.78 -5.91 4.42
C GLY A 54 -0.69 -5.96 2.89
N VAL A 55 -1.78 -5.66 2.18
CA VAL A 55 -1.85 -5.78 0.71
C VAL A 55 -1.23 -4.55 0.04
N LEU A 56 -0.25 -4.79 -0.84
CA LEU A 56 0.17 -3.80 -1.83
C LEU A 56 -0.84 -3.78 -2.98
N HIS A 57 -1.78 -2.83 -2.91
CA HIS A 57 -2.88 -2.74 -3.89
C HIS A 57 -2.37 -2.39 -5.29
N ALA A 58 -2.92 -3.07 -6.31
CA ALA A 58 -2.54 -2.89 -7.72
C ALA A 58 -3.08 -1.59 -8.36
N GLY A 59 -4.00 -0.89 -7.71
CA GLY A 59 -4.46 0.43 -8.14
C GLY A 59 -5.66 0.48 -9.10
N PHE A 60 -6.15 -0.66 -9.60
CA PHE A 60 -7.26 -0.71 -10.57
C PHE A 60 -8.66 -0.40 -10.02
N TYR A 61 -8.81 -0.10 -8.72
CA TYR A 61 -10.09 0.34 -8.12
C TYR A 61 -10.29 1.86 -8.13
N TYR A 62 -9.26 2.61 -8.49
CA TYR A 62 -9.28 4.06 -8.43
C TYR A 62 -9.43 4.60 -9.84
N THR A 63 -10.52 5.33 -10.07
CA THR A 63 -10.76 6.02 -11.33
C THR A 63 -9.81 7.22 -11.49
N GLY A 64 -9.28 7.41 -12.69
CA GLY A 64 -8.61 8.64 -13.16
C GLY A 64 -7.41 9.16 -12.33
N ASP A 65 -7.00 10.41 -12.62
CA ASP A 65 -5.84 11.15 -12.07
C ASP A 65 -5.96 11.52 -10.57
N SER A 66 -6.65 10.71 -9.77
CA SER A 66 -6.72 10.93 -8.34
C SER A 66 -5.36 10.73 -7.67
N LEU A 67 -5.12 11.45 -6.56
CA LEU A 67 -3.94 11.21 -5.72
C LEU A 67 -3.88 9.76 -5.22
N LYS A 68 -5.03 9.12 -5.00
CA LYS A 68 -5.09 7.69 -4.62
C LYS A 68 -4.58 6.79 -5.74
N ALA A 69 -5.01 7.01 -6.98
CA ALA A 69 -4.52 6.24 -8.12
C ALA A 69 -3.00 6.43 -8.29
N LYS A 70 -2.55 7.70 -8.31
CA LYS A 70 -1.13 8.04 -8.44
C LYS A 70 -0.28 7.42 -7.33
N PHE A 71 -0.62 7.66 -6.06
CA PHE A 71 0.17 7.17 -4.92
C PHE A 71 0.05 5.66 -4.72
N THR A 72 -1.04 5.02 -5.14
CA THR A 72 -1.11 3.56 -5.12
C THR A 72 -0.13 2.97 -6.13
N ARG A 73 -0.14 3.45 -7.37
CA ARG A 73 0.79 2.95 -8.40
C ARG A 73 2.25 3.20 -8.02
N ASP A 74 2.58 4.45 -7.70
CA ASP A 74 3.95 4.86 -7.40
C ASP A 74 4.42 4.24 -6.08
N GLY A 75 3.56 4.25 -5.06
CA GLY A 75 3.82 3.67 -3.74
C GLY A 75 3.95 2.15 -3.76
N ASN A 76 3.15 1.45 -4.56
CA ASN A 76 3.28 0.00 -4.73
C ASN A 76 4.67 -0.37 -5.25
N ARG A 77 5.14 0.30 -6.31
CA ARG A 77 6.51 0.09 -6.85
C ARG A 77 7.58 0.38 -5.80
N LEU A 78 7.52 1.55 -5.16
CA LEU A 78 8.50 1.97 -4.16
C LEU A 78 8.55 1.03 -2.95
N TRP A 79 7.40 0.51 -2.51
CA TRP A 79 7.33 -0.45 -1.40
C TRP A 79 7.89 -1.81 -1.78
N GLN A 80 7.63 -2.31 -3.00
CA GLN A 80 8.27 -3.54 -3.48
C GLN A 80 9.79 -3.39 -3.49
N ASP A 81 10.31 -2.30 -4.07
CA ASP A 81 11.75 -2.01 -4.12
C ASP A 81 12.35 -1.92 -2.69
N TYR A 82 11.65 -1.25 -1.78
CA TYR A 82 12.07 -1.13 -0.38
C TYR A 82 12.12 -2.48 0.34
N CYS A 83 11.08 -3.31 0.19
CA CYS A 83 11.04 -4.62 0.82
C CYS A 83 12.16 -5.52 0.28
N LEU A 84 12.36 -5.55 -1.03
CA LEU A 84 13.44 -6.33 -1.65
C LEU A 84 14.82 -5.88 -1.17
N LYS A 85 15.08 -4.56 -1.18
CA LYS A 85 16.36 -3.99 -0.75
C LYS A 85 16.69 -4.29 0.72
N ASN A 86 15.69 -4.32 1.58
CA ASN A 86 15.86 -4.53 3.02
C ASN A 86 15.60 -5.98 3.46
N ASN A 87 15.44 -6.91 2.50
CA ASN A 87 15.12 -8.32 2.76
C ASN A 87 13.90 -8.49 3.68
N LEU A 88 12.85 -7.68 3.47
CA LEU A 88 11.60 -7.76 4.19
C LEU A 88 10.64 -8.76 3.52
N PRO A 89 9.84 -9.51 4.30
CA PRO A 89 8.88 -10.47 3.75
C PRO A 89 7.87 -9.80 2.80
N MET A 90 7.74 -10.37 1.61
CA MET A 90 6.73 -9.99 0.62
C MET A 90 6.23 -11.25 -0.09
N ASN A 91 4.91 -11.40 -0.19
CA ASN A 91 4.29 -12.51 -0.90
C ASN A 91 3.75 -12.02 -2.26
N PRO A 92 4.41 -12.34 -3.40
CA PRO A 92 3.96 -11.92 -4.73
C PRO A 92 2.83 -12.84 -5.26
N CYS A 93 1.73 -12.96 -4.51
CA CYS A 93 0.63 -13.88 -4.83
C CYS A 93 -0.37 -13.37 -5.88
N GLY A 94 -0.25 -12.12 -6.30
CA GLY A 94 -1.20 -11.50 -7.24
C GLY A 94 -2.56 -11.21 -6.61
N LYS A 95 -3.55 -10.89 -7.45
CA LYS A 95 -4.93 -10.62 -7.03
C LYS A 95 -5.90 -11.07 -8.12
N VAL A 96 -6.96 -11.75 -7.70
CA VAL A 96 -8.12 -12.06 -8.54
C VAL A 96 -9.34 -11.26 -8.06
N VAL A 97 -10.21 -10.88 -8.99
CA VAL A 97 -11.52 -10.30 -8.72
C VAL A 97 -12.53 -11.17 -9.45
N VAL A 98 -13.56 -11.62 -8.73
CA VAL A 98 -14.52 -12.61 -9.19
C VAL A 98 -15.90 -11.99 -9.11
N ALA A 99 -16.71 -12.20 -10.14
CA ALA A 99 -18.12 -11.79 -10.17
C ALA A 99 -18.95 -13.02 -9.81
N GLN A 100 -19.95 -12.85 -8.95
CA GLN A 100 -20.85 -13.92 -8.52
C GLN A 100 -22.18 -13.94 -9.28
N ASN A 101 -22.38 -12.98 -10.18
CA ASN A 101 -23.58 -12.83 -11.00
C ASN A 101 -23.30 -11.93 -12.20
N GLU A 102 -24.22 -11.93 -13.17
CA GLU A 102 -24.11 -11.13 -14.39
C GLU A 102 -24.04 -9.61 -14.14
N GLY A 103 -24.66 -9.13 -13.05
CA GLY A 103 -24.60 -7.72 -12.66
C GLY A 103 -23.18 -7.29 -12.28
N GLU A 104 -22.45 -8.14 -11.57
CA GLU A 104 -21.05 -7.91 -11.18
C GLU A 104 -20.06 -8.06 -12.35
N ALA A 105 -20.39 -8.89 -13.34
CA ALA A 105 -19.53 -9.10 -14.51
C ALA A 105 -19.26 -7.79 -15.26
N THR A 106 -20.26 -6.91 -15.36
CA THR A 106 -20.10 -5.57 -15.95
C THR A 106 -19.08 -4.73 -15.17
N GLY A 107 -19.10 -4.81 -13.84
CA GLY A 107 -18.14 -4.11 -12.97
C GLY A 107 -16.71 -4.62 -13.16
N ILE A 108 -16.51 -5.93 -13.38
CA ILE A 108 -15.19 -6.50 -13.67
C ILE A 108 -14.62 -5.97 -14.99
N LEU A 109 -15.45 -5.84 -16.04
CA LEU A 109 -15.01 -5.29 -17.32
C LEU A 109 -14.52 -3.83 -17.18
N GLU A 110 -15.20 -3.03 -16.35
CA GLU A 110 -14.78 -1.66 -16.05
C GLU A 110 -13.48 -1.63 -15.24
N LEU A 111 -13.34 -2.47 -14.21
CA LEU A 111 -12.08 -2.61 -13.47
C LEU A 111 -10.93 -3.08 -14.37
N LYS A 112 -11.19 -3.97 -15.34
CA LYS A 112 -10.20 -4.43 -16.32
C LYS A 112 -9.72 -3.28 -17.20
N LYS A 113 -10.64 -2.43 -17.68
CA LYS A 113 -10.31 -1.23 -18.46
C LYS A 113 -9.43 -0.26 -17.65
N GLN A 114 -9.80 0.04 -16.42
CA GLN A 114 -9.01 0.91 -15.52
C GLN A 114 -7.64 0.29 -15.19
N GLY A 115 -7.61 -1.03 -15.01
CA GLY A 115 -6.40 -1.80 -14.77
C GLY A 115 -5.43 -1.78 -15.94
N THR A 116 -5.90 -1.86 -17.19
CA THR A 116 -5.03 -1.76 -18.38
C THR A 116 -4.38 -0.39 -18.54
N GLU A 117 -5.01 0.67 -18.03
CA GLU A 117 -4.43 2.03 -18.04
C GLU A 117 -3.42 2.24 -16.89
N THR A 118 -3.55 1.47 -15.80
CA THR A 118 -2.81 1.70 -14.54
C THR A 118 -1.74 0.64 -14.26
N VAL A 119 -1.88 -0.58 -14.80
CA VAL A 119 -1.11 -1.78 -14.47
C VAL A 119 -0.51 -2.39 -15.74
N SER A 120 0.77 -2.80 -15.69
CA SER A 120 1.52 -3.30 -16.85
C SER A 120 1.11 -4.70 -17.36
N LYS A 121 0.21 -5.43 -16.68
CA LYS A 121 -0.20 -6.79 -17.06
C LYS A 121 -1.70 -6.84 -17.37
N SER A 122 -2.04 -7.45 -18.51
CA SER A 122 -3.42 -7.61 -18.98
C SER A 122 -4.20 -8.56 -18.04
N PRO A 123 -5.36 -8.16 -17.50
CA PRO A 123 -6.17 -9.03 -16.64
C PRO A 123 -6.80 -10.20 -17.42
N SER A 124 -6.71 -11.43 -16.88
CA SER A 124 -7.46 -12.60 -17.36
C SER A 124 -8.97 -12.37 -17.23
N SER A 125 -9.78 -13.07 -18.02
CA SER A 125 -11.24 -12.80 -18.06
C SER A 125 -12.13 -14.00 -18.33
N ASN A 126 -11.67 -15.23 -18.11
CA ASN A 126 -12.53 -16.41 -18.23
C ASN A 126 -12.38 -17.37 -17.03
N GLU A 127 -13.44 -18.14 -16.77
CA GLU A 127 -13.52 -19.08 -15.63
C GLU A 127 -12.47 -20.19 -15.69
N LYS A 128 -12.05 -20.57 -16.90
CA LYS A 128 -11.04 -21.60 -17.12
C LYS A 128 -9.68 -21.13 -16.59
N GLU A 129 -9.26 -19.92 -16.94
CA GLU A 129 -8.04 -19.30 -16.41
C GLU A 129 -8.12 -19.05 -14.91
N LEU A 130 -9.29 -18.70 -14.37
CA LEU A 130 -9.48 -18.57 -12.93
C LEU A 130 -9.25 -19.89 -12.20
N SER A 131 -9.75 -21.01 -12.73
CA SER A 131 -9.58 -22.33 -12.13
C SER A 131 -8.12 -22.78 -12.10
N ASP A 132 -7.32 -22.38 -13.11
CA ASP A 132 -5.87 -22.64 -13.15
C ASP A 132 -5.10 -21.79 -12.11
N ILE A 133 -5.60 -20.61 -11.74
CA ILE A 133 -4.96 -19.68 -10.80
C ILE A 133 -5.41 -19.93 -9.35
N GLU A 134 -6.71 -20.03 -9.10
CA GLU A 134 -7.33 -20.24 -7.79
C GLU A 134 -8.47 -21.26 -7.90
N PRO A 135 -8.18 -22.57 -7.74
CA PRO A 135 -9.16 -23.64 -7.97
C PRO A 135 -10.32 -23.65 -6.96
N ASN A 136 -10.22 -22.92 -5.85
CA ASN A 136 -11.32 -22.82 -4.88
C ASN A 136 -12.23 -21.62 -5.12
N ALA A 137 -11.91 -20.74 -6.09
CA ALA A 137 -12.75 -19.61 -6.43
C ALA A 137 -14.06 -20.07 -7.07
N ARG A 138 -15.14 -19.34 -6.79
CA ARG A 138 -16.48 -19.60 -7.33
C ARG A 138 -17.01 -18.33 -7.99
N THR A 139 -17.40 -18.44 -9.24
CA THR A 139 -18.09 -17.42 -10.05
C THR A 139 -19.60 -17.57 -9.98
#